data_AF-A0A840NHF3-F1
#
_entry.id   AF-A0A840NHF3-F1
#
_cell.length_a   1.000
_cell.length_b   1.000
_cell.length_c   1.000
_cell.angle_alpha   90.00
_cell.angle_beta   90.00
_cell.angle_gamma   90.00
#
_symmetry.space_group_name_H-M   'P 1'
#
loop_
_entity.id
_entity.type
_entity.pdbx_description
1 polymer ?
#
loop_
_entity_poly.entity_id
_entity_poly.type
_entity_poly.pdbx_seq_one_letter_code
_entity_poly.pdbx_strand_id
1 'polypeptide(L)'
;MLHRRCPQQVRDRVWAHLVVRSRAEGGAWAVACAGVALPALTTIAARLSARFAADPGDLHSAVLAGFLSGLAEIDLDAPRIMNRLRWAAFRAGHAALRDALDAPAPATGRPVLTARLARSVEVQAGHPDLVLARAVADGALAPGEADLIAATRLDGRPLTELAAERGHSYPALKQQRRRAEHRLATYLHQSREPAGPGIARTAEKSRTVTPDVSGSSPRTPRPQPPRGPASGAQG
;
A
#
# COMPACT_ATOMS: atom_id res chain seq x y z
N MET A 1 -3.83 15.09 -17.51
CA MET A 1 -4.71 13.89 -17.54
C MET A 1 -5.81 14.12 -18.56
N LEU A 2 -5.91 13.26 -19.60
CA LEU A 2 -6.96 13.36 -20.62
C LEU A 2 -8.34 13.15 -19.98
N HIS A 3 -9.35 13.85 -20.49
CA HIS A 3 -10.73 13.82 -19.99
C HIS A 3 -11.28 12.38 -19.90
N ARG A 4 -12.09 12.05 -18.88
CA ARG A 4 -12.63 10.68 -18.66
C ARG A 4 -13.42 10.10 -19.83
N ARG A 5 -13.88 10.94 -20.75
CA ARG A 5 -14.59 10.56 -21.99
C ARG A 5 -13.66 10.28 -23.18
N CYS A 6 -12.35 10.46 -23.03
CA CYS A 6 -11.40 10.17 -24.09
C CYS A 6 -11.33 8.65 -24.31
N PRO A 7 -11.60 8.15 -25.52
CA PRO A 7 -11.54 6.71 -25.80
C PRO A 7 -10.16 6.16 -25.44
N GLN A 8 -10.12 4.93 -24.89
CA GLN A 8 -8.86 4.30 -24.47
C GLN A 8 -7.84 4.23 -25.59
N GLN A 9 -8.28 3.98 -26.82
CA GLN A 9 -7.43 3.96 -28.02
C GLN A 9 -6.74 5.30 -28.28
N VAL A 10 -7.42 6.43 -28.01
CA VAL A 10 -6.83 7.77 -28.19
C VAL A 10 -5.78 8.01 -27.12
N ARG A 11 -6.05 7.62 -25.87
CA ARG A 11 -5.09 7.68 -24.78
C ARG A 11 -3.85 6.84 -25.10
N ASP A 12 -4.04 5.64 -25.62
CA ASP A 12 -2.96 4.74 -25.98
C ASP A 12 -2.14 5.28 -27.14
N ARG A 13 -2.76 5.83 -28.18
CA ARG A 13 -2.03 6.49 -29.28
C ARG A 13 -1.19 7.68 -28.80
N VAL A 14 -1.72 8.51 -27.91
CA VAL A 14 -0.98 9.63 -27.32
C VAL A 14 0.23 9.11 -26.54
N TRP A 15 0.03 8.10 -25.69
CA TRP A 15 1.12 7.52 -24.91
C TRP A 15 2.14 6.78 -25.78
N ALA A 16 1.71 6.07 -26.82
CA ALA A 16 2.60 5.45 -27.79
C ALA A 16 3.49 6.50 -28.46
N HIS A 17 2.90 7.62 -28.92
CA HIS A 17 3.67 8.72 -29.49
C HIS A 17 4.69 9.28 -28.50
N LEU A 18 4.27 9.59 -27.27
CA LEU A 18 5.17 10.11 -26.24
C LEU A 18 6.33 9.15 -25.91
N VAL A 19 6.05 7.85 -25.81
CA VAL A 19 7.08 6.83 -25.54
C VAL A 19 8.05 6.71 -26.72
N VAL A 20 7.56 6.72 -27.96
CA VAL A 20 8.42 6.70 -29.16
C VAL A 20 9.36 7.90 -29.17
N ARG A 21 8.84 9.11 -28.92
CA ARG A 21 9.67 10.33 -28.82
C ARG A 21 10.68 10.23 -27.68
N SER A 22 10.26 9.73 -26.52
CA SER A 22 11.15 9.51 -25.38
C SER A 22 12.28 8.53 -25.68
N ARG A 23 12.04 7.48 -26.46
CA ARG A 23 13.08 6.51 -26.85
C ARG A 23 14.02 7.05 -27.91
N ALA A 24 13.51 7.84 -28.85
CA ALA A 24 14.29 8.40 -29.94
C ALA A 24 15.16 9.59 -29.50
N GLU A 25 14.62 10.48 -28.68
CA GLU A 25 15.25 11.77 -28.33
C GLU A 25 15.71 11.87 -26.87
N GLY A 26 15.31 10.92 -26.01
CA GLY A 26 15.78 10.85 -24.63
C GLY A 26 15.36 12.05 -23.77
N GLY A 27 16.35 12.71 -23.16
CA GLY A 27 16.22 13.58 -21.98
C GLY A 27 14.98 14.49 -21.93
N ALA A 28 14.80 15.38 -22.90
CA ALA A 28 13.68 16.33 -22.87
C ALA A 28 12.31 15.64 -22.93
N TRP A 29 12.19 14.57 -23.71
CA TRP A 29 10.96 13.80 -23.85
C TRP A 29 10.69 12.88 -22.67
N ALA A 30 11.73 12.33 -22.03
CA ALA A 30 11.59 11.60 -20.78
C ALA A 30 11.02 12.51 -19.67
N VAL A 31 11.53 13.74 -19.57
CA VAL A 31 11.01 14.76 -18.65
C VAL A 31 9.57 15.17 -19.01
N ALA A 32 9.27 15.35 -20.30
CA ALA A 32 7.90 15.64 -20.75
C ALA A 32 6.93 14.52 -20.36
N CYS A 33 7.28 13.25 -20.61
CA CYS A 33 6.52 12.08 -20.19
C CYS A 33 6.29 12.05 -18.67
N ALA A 34 7.34 12.30 -17.89
CA ALA A 34 7.25 12.39 -16.43
C ALA A 34 6.31 13.52 -15.98
N GLY A 35 6.36 14.69 -16.65
CA GLY A 35 5.46 15.81 -16.41
C GLY A 35 3.99 15.47 -16.71
N VAL A 36 3.71 14.79 -17.82
CA VAL A 36 2.35 14.33 -18.16
C VAL A 36 1.85 13.28 -17.16
N ALA A 37 2.74 12.39 -16.71
CA ALA A 37 2.45 11.37 -15.70
C ALA A 37 2.44 11.91 -14.26
N LEU A 38 2.89 13.13 -14.02
CA LEU A 38 3.20 13.66 -12.68
C LEU A 38 2.04 13.50 -11.68
N PRO A 39 0.77 13.78 -12.03
CA PRO A 39 -0.34 13.56 -11.09
C PRO A 39 -0.47 12.11 -10.62
N ALA A 40 -0.15 11.14 -11.48
CA ALA A 40 -0.15 9.73 -11.12
C ALA A 40 1.06 9.37 -10.26
N LEU A 41 2.25 9.86 -10.62
CA LEU A 41 3.49 9.57 -9.92
C LEU A 41 3.48 10.17 -8.51
N THR A 42 3.03 11.42 -8.35
CA THR A 42 2.91 12.07 -7.03
C THR A 42 1.88 11.36 -6.14
N THR A 43 0.79 10.85 -6.71
CA THR A 43 -0.18 10.05 -5.97
C THR A 43 0.41 8.74 -5.47
N ILE A 44 1.18 8.04 -6.32
CA ILE A 44 1.87 6.80 -5.96
C ILE A 44 2.90 7.07 -4.86
N ALA A 45 3.75 8.09 -5.06
CA ALA A 45 4.78 8.51 -4.12
C ALA A 45 4.20 8.90 -2.75
N ALA A 46 3.20 9.79 -2.72
CA ALA A 46 2.53 10.22 -1.49
C ALA A 46 1.96 9.01 -0.73
N ARG A 47 1.37 8.06 -1.45
CA ARG A 47 0.79 6.87 -0.83
C ARG A 47 1.84 5.93 -0.23
N LEU A 48 2.94 5.69 -0.93
CA LEU A 48 4.04 4.85 -0.41
C LEU A 48 4.74 5.52 0.79
N SER A 49 4.85 6.85 0.76
CA SER A 49 5.47 7.63 1.85
C SER A 49 4.59 7.85 3.08
N ALA A 50 3.27 7.62 3.00
CA ALA A 50 2.30 8.04 4.02
C ALA A 50 2.56 7.49 5.43
N ARG A 51 3.23 6.35 5.55
CA ARG A 51 3.58 5.70 6.83
C ARG A 51 5.09 5.46 6.98
N PHE A 52 5.88 6.00 6.06
CA PHE A 52 7.33 5.83 6.06
C PHE A 52 7.96 6.92 6.96
N ALA A 53 8.65 6.50 8.01
CA ALA A 53 9.20 7.41 9.03
C ALA A 53 10.50 8.11 8.60
N ALA A 54 11.21 7.56 7.60
CA ALA A 54 12.44 8.12 7.06
C ALA A 54 12.18 9.06 5.86
N ASP A 55 13.26 9.58 5.26
CA ASP A 55 13.17 10.49 4.12
C ASP A 55 12.49 9.81 2.91
N PRO A 56 11.34 10.33 2.40
CA PRO A 56 10.67 9.74 1.26
C PRO A 56 11.40 9.95 -0.07
N GLY A 57 12.52 10.67 -0.09
CA GLY A 57 13.33 10.92 -1.28
C GLY A 57 13.65 9.65 -2.08
N ASP A 58 14.06 8.58 -1.40
CA ASP A 58 14.40 7.30 -2.03
C ASP A 58 13.18 6.59 -2.63
N LEU A 59 12.01 6.73 -2.00
CA LEU A 59 10.75 6.21 -2.56
C LEU A 59 10.33 7.01 -3.79
N HIS A 60 10.48 8.33 -3.75
CA HIS A 60 10.14 9.19 -4.87
C HIS A 60 11.05 8.92 -6.08
N SER A 61 12.35 8.78 -5.84
CA SER A 61 13.33 8.45 -6.87
C SER A 61 13.08 7.06 -7.45
N ALA A 62 12.76 6.06 -6.63
CA ALA A 62 12.40 4.72 -7.09
C ALA A 62 11.12 4.69 -7.94
N VAL A 63 10.08 5.44 -7.54
CA VAL A 63 8.84 5.58 -8.34
C VAL A 63 9.14 6.19 -9.71
N LEU A 64 9.93 7.26 -9.73
CA LEU A 64 10.33 7.91 -10.98
C LEU A 64 11.21 6.99 -11.83
N ALA A 65 12.19 6.32 -11.23
CA ALA A 65 13.06 5.37 -11.91
C ALA A 65 12.25 4.23 -12.55
N GLY A 66 11.31 3.63 -11.82
CA GLY A 66 10.43 2.59 -12.36
C GLY A 66 9.56 3.06 -13.53
N PHE A 67 9.10 4.32 -13.49
CA PHE A 67 8.41 4.92 -14.64
C PHE A 67 9.34 5.05 -15.86
N LEU A 68 10.56 5.56 -15.66
CA LEU A 68 11.54 5.76 -16.72
C LEU A 68 12.02 4.44 -17.34
N SER A 69 12.29 3.42 -16.51
CA SER A 69 12.54 2.04 -16.99
C SER A 69 11.35 1.51 -17.79
N GLY A 70 10.13 1.78 -17.32
CA GLY A 70 8.90 1.48 -18.06
C GLY A 70 8.87 2.13 -19.44
N LEU A 71 9.25 3.41 -19.58
CA LEU A 71 9.32 4.06 -20.89
C LEU A 71 10.27 3.34 -21.84
N ALA A 72 11.42 2.88 -21.34
CA ALA A 72 12.41 2.18 -22.16
C ALA A 72 11.91 0.82 -22.67
N GLU A 73 11.17 0.07 -21.84
CA GLU A 73 10.89 -1.35 -22.08
C GLU A 73 9.45 -1.67 -22.50
N ILE A 74 8.48 -0.78 -22.24
CA ILE A 74 7.07 -1.09 -22.43
C ILE A 74 6.72 -1.45 -23.88
N ASP A 75 6.07 -2.60 -24.09
CA ASP A 75 5.48 -2.95 -25.38
C ASP A 75 4.35 -1.96 -25.74
N LEU A 76 4.40 -1.38 -26.94
CA LEU A 76 3.46 -0.36 -27.41
C LEU A 76 2.27 -0.94 -28.18
N ASP A 77 2.35 -2.20 -28.61
CA ASP A 77 1.26 -2.87 -29.32
C ASP A 77 0.19 -3.35 -28.34
N ALA A 78 0.60 -3.64 -27.10
CA ALA A 78 -0.31 -3.93 -26.01
C ALA A 78 -1.03 -2.66 -25.49
N PRO A 79 -2.37 -2.70 -25.33
CA PRO A 79 -3.15 -1.55 -24.91
C PRO A 79 -2.80 -1.08 -23.49
N ARG A 80 -3.26 0.13 -23.16
CA ARG A 80 -3.15 0.78 -21.84
C ARG A 80 -1.74 1.07 -21.38
N ILE A 81 -0.96 1.61 -22.29
CA ILE A 81 0.43 2.02 -22.07
C ILE A 81 0.56 2.82 -20.77
N MET A 82 -0.30 3.82 -20.52
CA MET A 82 -0.28 4.58 -19.26
C MET A 82 -0.48 3.72 -18.02
N ASN A 83 -1.46 2.81 -18.00
CA ASN A 83 -1.74 2.02 -16.80
C ASN A 83 -0.56 1.10 -16.47
N ARG A 84 0.03 0.51 -17.50
CA ARG A 84 1.23 -0.33 -17.38
C ARG A 84 2.45 0.47 -16.92
N LEU A 85 2.65 1.70 -17.41
CA LEU A 85 3.69 2.62 -16.91
C LEU A 85 3.47 2.99 -15.44
N ARG A 86 2.22 3.26 -15.02
CA ARG A 86 1.88 3.52 -13.61
C ARG A 86 2.20 2.32 -12.73
N TRP A 87 1.95 1.11 -13.21
CA TRP A 87 2.29 -0.11 -12.51
C TRP A 87 3.79 -0.35 -12.42
N ALA A 88 4.56 -0.04 -13.46
CA ALA A 88 6.02 -0.07 -13.39
C ALA A 88 6.54 0.88 -12.29
N ALA A 89 6.04 2.11 -12.26
CA ALA A 89 6.37 3.10 -11.23
C ALA A 89 6.00 2.64 -9.81
N PHE A 90 4.78 2.11 -9.63
CA PHE A 90 4.32 1.60 -8.34
C PHE A 90 5.15 0.41 -7.86
N ARG A 91 5.42 -0.57 -8.73
CA ARG A 91 6.20 -1.76 -8.35
C ARG A 91 7.61 -1.39 -7.91
N ALA A 92 8.26 -0.46 -8.61
CA ALA A 92 9.59 0.01 -8.23
C ALA A 92 9.58 0.72 -6.87
N GLY A 93 8.65 1.66 -6.66
CA GLY A 93 8.50 2.33 -5.37
C GLY A 93 8.14 1.37 -4.22
N HIS A 94 7.30 0.37 -4.48
CA HIS A 94 6.94 -0.64 -3.50
C HIS A 94 8.09 -1.61 -3.21
N ALA A 95 8.93 -1.92 -4.19
CA ALA A 95 10.17 -2.67 -3.96
C ALA A 95 11.09 -1.88 -3.03
N ALA A 96 11.36 -0.61 -3.35
CA ALA A 96 12.16 0.27 -2.50
C ALA A 96 11.58 0.43 -1.07
N LEU A 97 10.26 0.49 -0.93
CA LEU A 97 9.61 0.52 0.39
C LEU A 97 9.86 -0.77 1.18
N ARG A 98 9.76 -1.94 0.54
CA ARG A 98 10.07 -3.22 1.20
C ARG A 98 11.53 -3.28 1.62
N ASP A 99 12.43 -2.96 0.69
CA ASP A 99 13.87 -2.96 0.96
C ASP A 99 14.22 -2.01 2.12
N ALA A 100 13.58 -0.85 2.19
CA ALA A 100 13.79 0.12 3.27
C ALA A 100 13.18 -0.33 4.63
N LEU A 101 12.11 -1.11 4.62
CA LEU A 101 11.53 -1.69 5.85
C LEU A 101 12.33 -2.89 6.36
N ASP A 102 12.96 -3.63 5.45
CA ASP A 102 13.81 -4.78 5.76
C ASP A 102 15.25 -4.34 6.16
N ALA A 103 15.62 -3.09 5.90
CA ALA A 103 16.93 -2.53 6.26
C ALA A 103 17.05 -2.25 7.78
N PRO A 104 18.22 -2.50 8.41
CA PRO A 104 18.47 -2.09 9.80
C PRO A 104 18.34 -0.57 9.95
N ALA A 105 17.51 -0.10 10.89
CA ALA A 105 17.15 1.31 11.02
C ALA A 105 18.36 2.22 11.30
N PRO A 106 18.68 3.21 10.42
CA PRO A 106 19.62 4.27 10.75
C PRO A 106 18.92 5.38 11.56
N ALA A 107 19.62 5.89 12.57
CA ALA A 107 19.15 6.95 13.44
C ALA A 107 19.41 8.34 12.84
N THR A 108 18.43 8.92 12.14
CA THR A 108 18.34 10.40 12.02
C THR A 108 16.95 10.83 11.57
N GLY A 109 16.38 11.81 12.29
CA GLY A 109 15.03 12.31 12.07
C GLY A 109 14.96 13.63 11.30
N ARG A 110 13.80 13.84 10.64
CA ARG A 110 12.90 15.04 10.70
C ARG A 110 12.13 15.24 9.38
N PRO A 111 10.80 15.43 9.38
CA PRO A 111 10.09 15.89 8.17
C PRO A 111 9.13 17.07 8.42
N VAL A 112 9.03 18.04 7.49
CA VAL A 112 7.89 18.99 7.39
C VAL A 112 7.62 19.41 5.94
N LEU A 113 7.15 18.50 5.08
CA LEU A 113 6.53 18.86 3.78
C LEU A 113 5.39 17.91 3.33
N THR A 114 5.17 16.78 4.02
CA THR A 114 4.26 15.68 3.62
C THR A 114 2.77 15.94 3.85
N ALA A 115 2.40 16.80 4.82
CA ALA A 115 1.00 17.00 5.21
C ALA A 115 0.13 17.69 4.12
N ARG A 116 0.73 18.55 3.28
CA ARG A 116 -0.03 19.29 2.25
C ARG A 116 -0.40 18.41 1.06
N LEU A 117 0.48 17.48 0.67
CA LEU A 117 0.22 16.53 -0.42
C LEU A 117 -0.76 15.44 0.00
N ALA A 118 -0.67 14.93 1.24
CA ALA A 118 -1.60 13.93 1.77
C ALA A 118 -3.05 14.42 1.75
N ARG A 119 -3.30 15.69 2.11
CA ARG A 119 -4.64 16.29 2.13
C ARG A 119 -5.24 16.51 0.73
N SER A 120 -4.40 16.67 -0.29
CA SER A 120 -4.84 16.74 -1.69
C SER A 120 -5.20 15.35 -2.26
N VAL A 121 -4.64 14.28 -1.71
CA VAL A 121 -4.88 12.89 -2.13
C VAL A 121 -6.24 12.36 -1.68
N GLU A 122 -6.73 12.76 -0.50
CA GLU A 122 -8.08 12.39 -0.02
C GLU A 122 -9.20 12.81 -0.98
N VAL A 123 -9.02 13.94 -1.67
CA VAL A 123 -10.01 14.49 -2.62
C VAL A 123 -10.04 13.71 -3.95
N GLN A 124 -9.00 12.93 -4.27
CA GLN A 124 -8.89 12.19 -5.55
C GLN A 124 -9.23 10.69 -5.45
N ALA A 125 -9.81 10.25 -4.33
CA ALA A 125 -10.25 8.86 -4.08
C ALA A 125 -11.32 8.31 -5.06
N GLY A 126 -11.71 9.06 -6.10
CA GLY A 126 -12.73 8.68 -7.09
C GLY A 126 -12.24 7.98 -8.35
N HIS A 127 -10.97 7.53 -8.43
CA HIS A 127 -10.47 6.78 -9.57
C HIS A 127 -10.34 5.29 -9.22
N PRO A 128 -11.02 4.38 -9.94
CA PRO A 128 -11.07 2.96 -9.57
C PRO A 128 -9.69 2.29 -9.56
N ASP A 129 -8.74 2.73 -10.40
CA ASP A 129 -7.36 2.25 -10.35
C ASP A 129 -6.67 2.60 -9.03
N LEU A 130 -7.00 3.73 -8.42
CA LEU A 130 -6.46 4.12 -7.10
C LEU A 130 -7.06 3.27 -5.97
N VAL A 131 -8.30 2.81 -6.13
CA VAL A 131 -8.95 1.89 -5.20
C VAL A 131 -8.31 0.51 -5.25
N LEU A 132 -8.05 -0.01 -6.47
CA LEU A 132 -7.31 -1.26 -6.64
C LEU A 132 -5.90 -1.15 -6.09
N ALA A 133 -5.24 -0.03 -6.39
CA ALA A 133 -3.94 0.25 -5.82
C ALA A 133 -4.07 0.22 -4.29
N ARG A 134 -5.05 0.91 -3.68
CA ARG A 134 -5.32 0.97 -2.21
C ARG A 134 -5.39 -0.42 -1.60
N ALA A 135 -6.23 -1.27 -2.17
CA ALA A 135 -6.43 -2.66 -1.73
C ALA A 135 -5.15 -3.50 -1.81
N VAL A 136 -4.23 -3.23 -2.74
CA VAL A 136 -2.94 -3.94 -2.82
C VAL A 136 -1.99 -3.56 -1.69
N ALA A 137 -1.82 -2.27 -1.38
CA ALA A 137 -0.89 -1.92 -0.28
C ALA A 137 -1.46 -2.21 1.11
N ASP A 138 -2.78 -2.26 1.24
CA ASP A 138 -3.41 -2.73 2.48
C ASP A 138 -3.44 -4.27 2.57
N GLY A 139 -2.83 -4.98 1.59
CA GLY A 139 -2.69 -6.44 1.57
C GLY A 139 -3.97 -7.21 1.22
N ALA A 140 -5.06 -6.53 0.91
CA ALA A 140 -6.34 -7.15 0.55
C ALA A 140 -6.31 -7.82 -0.83
N LEU A 141 -5.45 -7.36 -1.73
CA LEU A 141 -5.24 -7.94 -3.07
C LEU A 141 -3.75 -8.18 -3.36
N ALA A 142 -3.43 -9.26 -4.07
CA ALA A 142 -2.11 -9.40 -4.67
C ALA A 142 -1.98 -8.51 -5.94
N PRO A 143 -0.76 -8.08 -6.33
CA PRO A 143 -0.56 -7.24 -7.52
C PRO A 143 -1.16 -7.83 -8.80
N GLY A 144 -0.92 -9.11 -9.07
CA GLY A 144 -1.46 -9.79 -10.26
C GLY A 144 -2.99 -9.93 -10.26
N GLU A 145 -3.62 -9.85 -9.09
CA GLU A 145 -5.08 -9.89 -8.94
C GLU A 145 -5.70 -8.53 -9.20
N ALA A 146 -5.06 -7.46 -8.70
CA ALA A 146 -5.43 -6.10 -9.06
C ALA A 146 -5.26 -5.86 -10.56
N ASP A 147 -4.20 -6.39 -11.18
CA ASP A 147 -4.02 -6.35 -12.63
C ASP A 147 -5.13 -7.10 -13.37
N LEU A 148 -5.54 -8.28 -12.88
CA LEU A 148 -6.61 -9.06 -13.47
C LEU A 148 -7.98 -8.35 -13.34
N ILE A 149 -8.24 -7.68 -12.22
CA ILE A 149 -9.46 -6.87 -12.03
C ILE A 149 -9.41 -5.63 -12.91
N ALA A 150 -8.29 -4.90 -12.91
CA ALA A 150 -8.09 -3.73 -13.76
C ALA A 150 -8.37 -4.11 -15.22
N ALA A 151 -7.65 -5.11 -15.74
CA ALA A 151 -7.72 -5.60 -17.12
C ALA A 151 -9.11 -6.08 -17.56
N THR A 152 -9.95 -6.56 -16.65
CA THR A 152 -11.27 -7.08 -17.01
C THR A 152 -12.44 -6.17 -16.69
N ARG A 153 -12.36 -5.37 -15.62
CA ARG A 153 -13.49 -4.54 -15.12
C ARG A 153 -13.38 -3.07 -15.47
N LEU A 154 -12.18 -2.52 -15.41
CA LEU A 154 -11.93 -1.12 -15.79
C LEU A 154 -11.70 -0.98 -17.29
N ASP A 155 -11.40 -2.13 -17.88
CA ASP A 155 -10.72 -2.27 -19.13
C ASP A 155 -11.50 -3.14 -20.12
N GLY A 156 -12.49 -3.90 -19.65
CA GLY A 156 -13.37 -4.71 -20.49
C GLY A 156 -12.68 -5.79 -21.32
N ARG A 157 -11.42 -6.18 -21.04
CA ARG A 157 -10.78 -7.26 -21.79
C ARG A 157 -11.48 -8.59 -21.46
N PRO A 158 -11.78 -9.42 -22.48
CA PRO A 158 -12.37 -10.72 -22.24
C PRO A 158 -11.35 -11.63 -21.55
N LEU A 159 -11.83 -12.44 -20.62
CA LEU A 159 -10.95 -13.37 -19.89
C LEU A 159 -10.30 -14.42 -20.78
N THR A 160 -10.92 -14.74 -21.92
CA THR A 160 -10.40 -15.70 -22.89
C THR A 160 -9.08 -15.23 -23.51
N GLU A 161 -9.00 -13.94 -23.85
CA GLU A 161 -7.79 -13.30 -24.40
C GLU A 161 -6.67 -13.24 -23.34
N LEU A 162 -7.01 -12.81 -22.12
CA LEU A 162 -6.06 -12.78 -20.99
C LEU A 162 -5.56 -14.18 -20.58
N ALA A 163 -6.41 -15.19 -20.69
CA ALA A 163 -6.05 -16.58 -20.41
C ALA A 163 -5.03 -17.09 -21.44
N ALA A 164 -5.27 -16.83 -22.73
CA ALA A 164 -4.35 -17.18 -23.81
C ALA A 164 -2.99 -16.49 -23.65
N GLU A 165 -2.96 -15.18 -23.35
CA GLU A 165 -1.72 -14.43 -23.15
C GLU A 165 -0.88 -14.92 -21.97
N ARG A 166 -1.52 -15.33 -20.87
CA ARG A 166 -0.84 -15.72 -19.64
C ARG A 166 -0.57 -17.24 -19.56
N GLY A 167 -0.92 -18.01 -20.59
CA GLY A 167 -0.79 -19.47 -20.57
C GLY A 167 -1.63 -20.13 -19.47
N HIS A 168 -2.73 -19.50 -19.06
CA HIS A 168 -3.62 -20.00 -18.01
C HIS A 168 -4.92 -20.51 -18.62
N SER A 169 -5.56 -21.49 -17.96
CA SER A 169 -6.89 -21.91 -18.37
C SER A 169 -7.92 -20.82 -18.05
N TYR A 170 -8.84 -20.58 -18.98
CA TYR A 170 -9.98 -19.69 -18.77
C TYR A 170 -10.71 -19.91 -17.42
N PRO A 171 -11.07 -21.15 -17.01
CA PRO A 171 -11.74 -21.37 -15.73
C PRO A 171 -10.88 -20.99 -14.52
N ALA A 172 -9.56 -21.22 -14.56
CA ALA A 172 -8.65 -20.83 -13.48
C ALA A 172 -8.61 -19.30 -13.33
N LEU A 173 -8.48 -18.58 -14.44
CA LEU A 173 -8.43 -17.12 -14.44
C LEU A 173 -9.79 -16.51 -14.02
N LYS A 174 -10.90 -17.14 -14.41
CA LYS A 174 -12.26 -16.76 -13.99
C LYS A 174 -12.44 -16.92 -12.49
N GLN A 175 -11.95 -18.01 -11.92
CA GLN A 175 -12.03 -18.27 -10.49
C GLN A 175 -11.13 -17.32 -9.69
N GLN A 176 -9.90 -17.09 -10.16
CA GLN A 176 -8.98 -16.13 -9.57
C GLN A 176 -9.59 -14.73 -9.53
N ARG A 177 -10.15 -14.26 -10.65
CA ARG A 177 -10.83 -12.96 -10.70
C ARG A 177 -11.99 -12.89 -9.70
N ARG A 178 -12.86 -13.91 -9.64
CA ARG A 178 -13.99 -13.94 -8.70
C ARG A 178 -13.52 -13.81 -7.24
N ARG A 179 -12.48 -14.55 -6.84
CA ARG A 179 -11.93 -14.50 -5.48
C ARG A 179 -11.33 -13.14 -5.15
N ALA A 180 -10.63 -12.53 -6.12
CA ALA A 180 -10.09 -11.19 -5.99
C ALA A 180 -11.21 -10.14 -5.87
N GLU A 181 -12.25 -10.21 -6.71
CA GLU A 181 -13.41 -9.31 -6.64
C GLU A 181 -14.13 -9.41 -5.29
N HIS A 182 -14.26 -10.62 -4.74
CA HIS A 182 -14.87 -10.82 -3.43
C HIS A 182 -14.05 -10.15 -2.30
N ARG A 183 -12.72 -10.36 -2.28
CA ARG A 183 -11.84 -9.69 -1.32
C ARG A 183 -11.87 -8.18 -1.46
N LEU A 184 -11.89 -7.67 -2.69
CA LEU A 184 -12.03 -6.24 -2.95
C LEU A 184 -13.35 -5.70 -2.40
N ALA A 185 -14.47 -6.41 -2.60
CA ALA A 185 -15.76 -6.00 -2.05
C ALA A 185 -15.75 -5.93 -0.52
N THR A 186 -15.22 -6.97 0.15
CA THR A 186 -15.07 -6.99 1.61
C THR A 186 -14.23 -5.82 2.11
N TYR A 187 -13.08 -5.57 1.48
CA TYR A 187 -12.20 -4.47 1.80
C TYR A 187 -12.88 -3.10 1.67
N LEU A 188 -13.70 -2.91 0.62
CA LEU A 188 -14.42 -1.66 0.40
C LEU A 188 -15.53 -1.43 1.42
N HIS A 189 -16.21 -2.49 1.86
CA HIS A 189 -17.19 -2.39 2.94
C HIS A 189 -16.53 -2.03 4.28
N GLN A 190 -15.40 -2.66 4.61
CA GLN A 190 -14.64 -2.36 5.83
C GLN A 190 -14.03 -0.95 5.82
N SER A 191 -13.62 -0.46 4.65
CA SER A 191 -13.04 0.88 4.48
C SER A 191 -14.09 2.01 4.48
N ARG A 192 -15.37 1.67 4.35
CA ARG A 192 -16.50 2.61 4.37
C ARG A 192 -17.11 2.79 5.76
N GLU A 193 -16.97 1.80 6.62
CA GLU A 193 -17.24 1.98 8.04
C GLU A 193 -16.18 2.96 8.57
N PRO A 194 -16.52 4.22 8.92
CA PRO A 194 -15.58 5.04 9.64
C PRO A 194 -15.24 4.26 10.91
N ALA A 195 -13.95 4.15 11.23
CA ALA A 195 -13.56 3.81 12.58
C ALA A 195 -14.27 4.82 13.49
N GLY A 196 -15.40 4.40 14.09
CA GLY A 196 -16.16 5.24 14.98
C GLY A 196 -15.23 5.74 16.07
N PRO A 197 -15.43 6.95 16.59
CA PRO A 197 -14.59 7.44 17.67
C PRO A 197 -14.75 6.46 18.83
N GLY A 198 -13.72 5.63 19.04
CA GLY A 198 -13.48 4.89 20.26
C GLY A 198 -13.12 5.89 21.35
N ILE A 199 -14.06 6.75 21.70
CA ILE A 199 -14.07 7.40 23.00
C ILE A 199 -14.15 6.25 23.99
N ALA A 200 -13.02 6.04 24.68
CA ALA A 200 -12.92 5.22 25.86
C ALA A 200 -14.10 5.60 26.77
N ARG A 201 -15.10 4.72 26.82
CA ARG A 201 -16.18 4.82 27.78
C ARG A 201 -15.60 4.27 29.06
N THR A 202 -14.99 5.16 29.83
CA THR A 202 -14.74 4.99 31.26
C THR A 202 -16.11 4.68 31.89
N ALA A 203 -16.40 3.39 32.07
CA ALA A 203 -17.54 2.95 32.84
C ALA A 203 -17.15 3.04 34.31
N GLU A 204 -17.20 4.27 34.81
CA GLU A 204 -17.31 4.59 36.21
C GLU A 204 -18.63 4.00 36.71
N LYS A 205 -18.54 2.90 37.46
CA LYS A 205 -19.66 2.44 38.29
C LYS A 205 -19.28 2.70 39.73
N SER A 206 -19.72 3.86 40.21
CA SER A 206 -19.82 4.21 41.61
C SER A 206 -20.45 3.07 42.41
N ARG A 207 -19.73 2.61 43.43
CA ARG A 207 -20.33 2.05 44.65
C ARG A 207 -19.68 2.79 45.82
N THR A 208 -20.38 3.81 46.28
CA THR A 208 -20.14 4.48 47.56
C THR A 208 -20.85 3.69 48.66
N VAL A 209 -20.36 3.88 49.89
CA VAL A 209 -20.85 3.51 51.25
C VAL A 209 -19.82 2.60 51.93
N THR A 210 -18.73 3.15 52.48
CA THR A 210 -18.51 3.78 53.82
C THR A 210 -18.18 2.78 54.95
N PRO A 211 -17.40 3.21 55.96
CA PRO A 211 -16.36 2.41 56.59
C PRO A 211 -16.85 1.68 57.84
N ASP A 212 -16.17 0.61 58.24
CA ASP A 212 -16.24 0.16 59.62
C ASP A 212 -14.93 -0.49 60.09
N VAL A 213 -14.74 -0.33 61.38
CA VAL A 213 -13.54 -0.24 62.19
C VAL A 213 -12.80 -1.56 62.35
N SER A 214 -11.48 -1.43 62.39
CA SER A 214 -10.50 -2.40 62.87
C SER A 214 -10.92 -3.01 64.21
N GLY A 215 -11.40 -4.25 64.17
CA GLY A 215 -11.59 -5.15 65.31
C GLY A 215 -10.47 -6.19 65.35
N SER A 216 -9.83 -6.27 66.50
CA SER A 216 -8.57 -6.94 66.80
C SER A 216 -8.61 -8.48 66.83
N SER A 217 -7.44 -9.08 66.52
CA SER A 217 -6.85 -10.24 67.23
C SER A 217 -7.21 -11.68 66.77
N PRO A 218 -6.46 -12.72 67.20
CA PRO A 218 -5.18 -13.12 66.60
C PRO A 218 -5.10 -14.64 66.30
N ARG A 219 -4.18 -15.09 65.43
CA ARG A 219 -3.67 -16.46 65.51
C ARG A 219 -2.15 -16.51 65.39
N THR A 220 -1.58 -16.93 66.51
CA THR A 220 -0.19 -17.10 66.90
C THR A 220 0.53 -18.18 66.06
N PRO A 221 1.87 -18.11 65.93
CA PRO A 221 2.66 -18.81 64.92
C PRO A 221 3.33 -20.08 65.45
N ARG A 222 3.91 -20.91 64.56
CA ARG A 222 4.93 -21.92 64.91
C ARG A 222 5.71 -22.41 63.67
N PRO A 223 6.90 -23.02 63.82
CA PRO A 223 8.16 -22.32 63.58
C PRO A 223 9.06 -23.01 62.52
N GLN A 224 9.97 -22.24 61.90
CA GLN A 224 11.13 -22.76 61.18
C GLN A 224 12.29 -23.06 62.15
N PRO A 225 13.12 -24.07 61.85
CA PRO A 225 14.53 -24.12 62.24
C PRO A 225 15.48 -23.91 61.03
N PRO A 226 16.79 -23.71 61.28
CA PRO A 226 17.57 -22.60 60.69
C PRO A 226 18.47 -22.95 59.48
N ARG A 227 19.05 -21.88 58.90
CA ARG A 227 19.96 -21.80 57.74
C ARG A 227 21.41 -22.30 58.00
N GLY A 228 21.95 -23.06 57.04
CA GLY A 228 23.34 -23.04 56.50
C GLY A 228 24.52 -23.45 57.42
N PRO A 229 25.78 -23.53 56.92
CA PRO A 229 26.30 -23.24 55.56
C PRO A 229 27.34 -24.25 54.99
N ALA A 230 27.96 -23.87 53.84
CA ALA A 230 29.28 -24.26 53.27
C ALA A 230 29.37 -25.60 52.51
N SER A 231 29.66 -25.64 51.20
CA SER A 231 30.89 -25.28 50.45
C SER A 231 31.90 -26.42 50.33
N GLY A 232 32.12 -26.92 49.11
CA GLY A 232 33.46 -27.24 48.57
C GLY A 232 33.92 -28.70 48.46
N ALA A 233 34.79 -28.92 47.45
CA ALA A 233 35.55 -30.13 47.04
C ALA A 233 34.78 -31.17 46.20
N GLN A 234 34.98 -31.33 44.88
CA GLN A 234 36.18 -31.77 44.13
C GLN A 234 36.74 -33.12 44.59
N GLY A 235 36.76 -34.08 43.66
CA GLY A 235 37.31 -35.44 43.80
C GLY A 235 36.57 -36.43 42.92
#